data_AF-A0A2W4LJL0-F1
#
_entry.id   AF-A0A2W4LJL0-F1
#
_cell.length_a   1.000
_cell.length_b   1.000
_cell.length_c   1.000
_cell.angle_alpha   90.00
_cell.angle_beta   90.00
_cell.angle_gamma   90.00
#
_symmetry.space_group_name_H-M   'P 1'
#
loop_
_entity.id
_entity.type
_entity.pdbx_description
1 polymer ?
#
loop_
_entity_poly.entity_id
_entity_poly.type
_entity_poly.pdbx_seq_one_letter_code
_entity_poly.pdbx_strand_id
1 'polypeptide(L)'
;MKCRLSRKIVGTSVLAAIFQMGCSGEILGGDDLVSTNPNLPADGSGGVSGTAGTGSGAPGPGQKPGTPGTGGSGSTPVGPNAGAANSGGAGPSNPTTGGSSQIPSGDPTNPSGGANGSPGSGGGVAGPVESGFARLTRAEYGATLREAFGVDVDRSLVPVDGRVGPFTSNAAEAAEPVHPYLLAAEDIATRLVPAELAACSRTRIQRCIEDEYAGPLEQLYRRPLTAAEVTALSDLFSNLVAAGASEVDATRAMLTSALVSPDFLYRTISRPGNTA
;
A
#
# COMPACT_ATOMS: atom_id res chain seq x y z
N MET A 1 2.07 17.52 -29.71
CA MET A 1 0.62 17.26 -29.84
C MET A 1 -0.03 17.63 -28.52
N LYS A 2 -1.07 18.47 -28.50
CA LYS A 2 -1.74 18.90 -27.26
C LYS A 2 -2.92 17.97 -26.98
N CYS A 3 -2.80 17.07 -26.00
CA CYS A 3 -3.92 16.25 -25.54
C CYS A 3 -4.82 17.08 -24.62
N ARG A 4 -6.05 17.35 -25.05
CA ARG A 4 -7.12 17.86 -24.19
C ARG A 4 -7.94 16.66 -23.72
N LEU A 5 -7.81 16.27 -22.45
CA LEU A 5 -8.76 15.33 -21.84
C LEU A 5 -10.04 16.09 -21.47
N SER A 6 -11.18 15.57 -21.91
CA SER A 6 -12.50 16.13 -21.63
C SER A 6 -12.94 15.74 -20.21
N ARG A 7 -13.28 16.74 -19.39
CA ARG A 7 -13.53 16.66 -17.93
C ARG A 7 -14.77 15.83 -17.51
N LYS A 8 -15.40 15.10 -18.44
CA LYS A 8 -16.69 14.41 -18.21
C LYS A 8 -16.59 12.90 -17.94
N ILE A 9 -15.40 12.32 -17.89
CA ILE A 9 -15.21 10.91 -17.51
C ILE A 9 -14.55 10.88 -16.12
N VAL A 10 -15.34 11.17 -15.09
CA VAL A 10 -14.94 10.97 -13.69
C VAL A 10 -15.64 9.71 -13.21
N GLY A 11 -14.99 8.58 -13.46
CA GLY A 11 -15.37 7.27 -12.97
C GLY A 11 -14.17 6.36 -13.17
N THR A 12 -13.66 5.81 -12.07
CA THR A 12 -12.66 4.73 -11.80
C THR A 12 -11.57 4.35 -12.84
N SER A 13 -11.73 4.61 -14.13
CA SER A 13 -10.79 4.30 -15.21
C SER A 13 -9.67 5.32 -15.42
N VAL A 14 -9.63 6.43 -14.67
CA VAL A 14 -8.60 7.48 -14.84
C VAL A 14 -7.21 7.01 -14.37
N LEU A 15 -7.14 6.14 -13.36
CA LEU A 15 -5.85 5.64 -12.85
C LEU A 15 -5.09 4.82 -13.90
N ALA A 16 -5.79 4.04 -14.73
CA ALA A 16 -5.18 3.25 -15.80
C ALA A 16 -4.65 4.12 -16.96
N ALA A 17 -5.29 5.25 -17.25
CA ALA A 17 -4.90 6.12 -18.36
C ALA A 17 -3.66 6.98 -18.04
N ILE A 18 -3.45 7.34 -16.76
CA ILE A 18 -2.30 8.17 -16.35
C ILE A 18 -0.99 7.39 -16.43
N PHE A 19 -1.00 6.08 -16.13
CA PHE A 19 0.23 5.27 -16.17
C PHE A 19 0.65 4.83 -17.59
N GLN A 20 -0.27 4.77 -18.55
CA GLN A 20 0.06 4.30 -19.92
C GLN A 20 0.58 5.39 -20.87
N MET A 21 0.44 6.67 -20.56
CA MET A 21 0.66 7.72 -21.58
C MET A 21 1.95 8.54 -21.48
N GLY A 22 2.83 8.34 -20.48
CA GLY A 22 4.14 9.01 -20.43
C GLY A 22 4.08 10.54 -20.65
N CYS A 23 2.94 11.16 -20.32
CA CYS A 23 2.68 12.56 -20.60
C CYS A 23 3.14 13.39 -19.40
N SER A 24 4.39 13.83 -19.44
CA SER A 24 4.88 14.95 -18.64
C SER A 24 4.22 16.24 -19.16
N GLY A 25 3.00 16.53 -18.69
CA GLY A 25 2.26 17.73 -19.06
C GLY A 25 2.48 18.86 -18.06
N GLU A 26 3.21 19.89 -18.48
CA GLU A 26 3.35 21.15 -17.77
C GLU A 26 1.97 21.85 -17.70
N ILE A 27 1.44 22.04 -16.48
CA ILE A 27 0.21 22.80 -16.25
C ILE A 27 0.56 24.28 -16.32
N LEU A 28 0.47 24.88 -17.52
CA LEU A 28 0.55 26.33 -17.66
C LEU A 28 -0.68 26.97 -16.99
N GLY A 29 -0.45 27.57 -15.82
CA GLY A 29 -1.39 28.48 -15.17
C GLY A 29 -1.65 29.67 -16.07
N GLY A 30 -2.91 29.88 -16.43
CA GLY A 30 -3.36 31.09 -17.10
C GLY A 30 -3.52 32.20 -16.07
N ASP A 31 -2.70 33.24 -16.20
CA ASP A 31 -2.87 34.50 -15.51
C ASP A 31 -4.13 35.20 -16.02
N ASP A 32 -5.17 35.28 -15.18
CA ASP A 32 -6.32 36.15 -15.40
C ASP A 32 -5.88 37.62 -15.20
N LEU A 33 -5.44 38.24 -16.30
CA LEU A 33 -5.35 39.69 -16.43
C LEU A 33 -6.78 40.27 -16.51
N VAL A 34 -7.32 40.70 -15.38
CA VAL A 34 -8.48 41.61 -15.34
C VAL A 34 -8.03 42.98 -15.87
N SER A 35 -8.27 43.19 -17.16
CA SER A 35 -8.16 44.48 -17.82
C SER A 35 -9.39 45.33 -17.49
N THR A 36 -9.17 46.39 -16.71
CA THR A 36 -10.12 47.48 -16.54
C THR A 36 -10.09 48.37 -17.78
N ASN A 37 -11.17 48.42 -18.56
CA ASN A 37 -11.41 49.58 -19.42
C ASN A 37 -12.91 49.90 -19.51
N PRO A 38 -13.36 51.10 -19.10
CA PRO A 38 -14.74 51.53 -19.19
C PRO A 38 -14.95 52.41 -20.42
N ASN A 39 -15.74 51.96 -21.39
CA ASN A 39 -16.58 52.76 -22.29
C ASN A 39 -17.05 51.92 -23.47
N LEU A 40 -18.37 51.71 -23.59
CA LEU A 40 -19.17 51.89 -24.82
C LEU A 40 -20.66 51.63 -24.51
N PRO A 41 -21.59 52.31 -25.20
CA PRO A 41 -22.97 52.50 -24.79
C PRO A 41 -23.93 51.40 -25.28
N ALA A 42 -25.12 51.47 -24.70
CA ALA A 42 -26.28 50.64 -24.95
C ALA A 42 -26.83 50.72 -26.38
N ASP A 43 -27.22 49.56 -26.90
CA ASP A 43 -28.34 49.26 -27.81
C ASP A 43 -28.53 47.73 -27.66
N GLY A 44 -29.70 47.14 -27.37
CA GLY A 44 -31.03 47.45 -27.82
C GLY A 44 -31.53 46.28 -28.69
N SER A 45 -32.57 45.57 -28.21
CA SER A 45 -33.54 44.74 -28.96
C SER A 45 -33.33 43.22 -29.17
N GLY A 46 -34.41 42.47 -28.88
CA GLY A 46 -34.75 41.11 -29.32
C GLY A 46 -34.31 39.99 -28.35
N GLY A 47 -35.15 39.32 -27.56
CA GLY A 47 -36.56 38.97 -27.72
C GLY A 47 -36.69 37.55 -28.28
N VAL A 48 -36.77 36.53 -27.41
CA VAL A 48 -37.61 35.33 -27.62
C VAL A 48 -37.83 34.58 -26.30
N SER A 49 -39.11 34.30 -26.07
CA SER A 49 -39.71 33.55 -24.97
C SER A 49 -39.16 32.13 -24.80
N GLY A 50 -39.03 31.71 -23.55
CA GLY A 50 -38.87 30.31 -23.14
C GLY A 50 -39.45 30.12 -21.74
N THR A 51 -40.69 29.66 -21.70
CA THR A 51 -41.59 29.58 -20.55
C THR A 51 -41.37 28.33 -19.71
N ALA A 52 -41.56 28.48 -18.39
CA ALA A 52 -42.08 27.52 -17.42
C ALA A 52 -41.21 26.33 -16.93
N GLY A 53 -41.09 26.21 -15.60
CA GLY A 53 -40.68 24.97 -14.95
C GLY A 53 -40.28 25.01 -13.46
N THR A 54 -40.65 26.01 -12.67
CA THR A 54 -40.40 26.02 -11.20
C THR A 54 -41.50 25.25 -10.47
N GLY A 55 -41.19 24.03 -10.03
CA GLY A 55 -42.01 23.25 -9.11
C GLY A 55 -41.57 23.43 -7.66
N SER A 56 -42.18 24.38 -6.96
CA SER A 56 -42.07 24.54 -5.50
C SER A 56 -43.17 23.72 -4.82
N GLY A 57 -42.80 22.60 -4.21
CA GLY A 57 -43.69 21.80 -3.35
C GLY A 57 -43.38 22.08 -1.88
N ALA A 58 -44.29 22.79 -1.20
CA ALA A 58 -44.27 23.03 0.24
C ALA A 58 -44.73 21.78 1.05
N PRO A 59 -44.40 21.70 2.35
CA PRO A 59 -44.51 20.47 3.15
C PRO A 59 -45.90 20.27 3.76
N GLY A 60 -46.37 19.02 3.78
CA GLY A 60 -47.57 18.61 4.50
C GLY A 60 -47.30 18.28 5.98
N PRO A 61 -48.23 18.57 6.92
CA PRO A 61 -48.05 18.30 8.33
C PRO A 61 -48.59 16.93 8.75
N GLY A 62 -47.94 16.30 9.74
CA GLY A 62 -48.60 15.42 10.70
C GLY A 62 -48.37 13.92 10.54
N GLN A 63 -47.34 13.39 11.22
CA GLN A 63 -47.41 12.07 11.83
C GLN A 63 -46.84 12.12 13.26
N LYS A 64 -47.65 11.63 14.20
CA LYS A 64 -47.37 11.54 15.64
C LYS A 64 -46.33 10.45 15.96
N PRO A 65 -45.61 10.56 17.09
CA PRO A 65 -44.67 9.55 17.55
C PRO A 65 -45.41 8.35 18.15
N GLY A 66 -45.06 7.15 17.69
CA GLY A 66 -45.52 5.87 18.24
C GLY A 66 -44.38 5.10 18.90
N THR A 67 -44.44 5.02 20.22
CA THR A 67 -43.88 3.97 21.10
C THR A 67 -45.06 3.62 22.04
N PRO A 68 -45.29 2.39 22.56
CA PRO A 68 -44.34 1.29 22.78
C PRO A 68 -44.86 -0.12 22.40
N GLY A 69 -43.93 -1.09 22.26
CA GLY A 69 -44.25 -2.50 22.07
C GLY A 69 -43.46 -3.39 23.03
N THR A 70 -44.08 -3.68 24.17
CA THR A 70 -43.67 -4.62 25.21
C THR A 70 -44.21 -6.03 24.92
N GLY A 71 -43.39 -7.06 25.15
CA GLY A 71 -43.80 -8.49 25.23
C GLY A 71 -42.96 -9.39 24.31
N GLY A 72 -42.44 -10.55 24.71
CA GLY A 72 -42.46 -11.29 25.98
C GLY A 72 -41.33 -12.35 25.94
N SER A 73 -40.74 -12.64 27.10
CA SER A 73 -40.81 -13.94 27.80
C SER A 73 -40.34 -15.18 27.00
N GLY A 74 -39.13 -15.64 27.35
CA GLY A 74 -38.60 -16.95 27.00
C GLY A 74 -37.42 -17.29 27.92
N SER A 75 -37.72 -17.99 29.00
CA SER A 75 -36.85 -18.33 30.12
C SER A 75 -36.05 -19.64 29.92
N THR A 76 -34.92 -19.72 30.64
CA THR A 76 -34.20 -20.89 31.25
C THR A 76 -32.74 -21.07 30.79
N PRO A 77 -31.85 -21.68 31.60
CA PRO A 77 -31.62 -21.43 33.03
C PRO A 77 -30.14 -21.16 33.37
N VAL A 78 -29.97 -20.60 34.56
CA VAL A 78 -28.74 -20.34 35.31
C VAL A 78 -27.98 -21.64 35.63
N GLY A 79 -26.66 -21.61 35.44
CA GLY A 79 -25.70 -22.50 36.08
C GLY A 79 -24.54 -21.65 36.66
N PRO A 80 -24.24 -21.73 37.96
CA PRO A 80 -23.20 -20.93 38.58
C PRO A 80 -21.85 -21.64 38.48
N ASN A 81 -20.81 -20.95 38.04
CA ASN A 81 -19.46 -21.35 38.40
C ASN A 81 -18.70 -20.15 38.96
N ALA A 82 -18.62 -20.18 40.29
CA ALA A 82 -17.85 -19.28 41.12
C ALA A 82 -16.41 -19.79 41.23
N GLY A 83 -15.49 -18.84 41.44
CA GLY A 83 -14.10 -19.10 41.82
C GLY A 83 -13.13 -18.93 40.65
N ALA A 84 -12.07 -18.14 40.72
CA ALA A 84 -11.43 -17.53 41.87
C ALA A 84 -10.67 -16.28 41.44
N ALA A 85 -10.74 -15.27 42.30
CA ALA A 85 -9.78 -14.18 42.33
C ALA A 85 -8.39 -14.75 42.67
N ASN A 86 -7.36 -14.31 41.95
CA ASN A 86 -5.99 -14.39 42.45
C ASN A 86 -5.31 -13.04 42.23
N SER A 87 -5.31 -12.27 43.31
CA SER A 87 -4.49 -11.09 43.54
C SER A 87 -3.20 -11.53 44.23
N GLY A 88 -2.05 -11.15 43.67
CA GLY A 88 -0.72 -11.31 44.26
C GLY A 88 0.32 -11.52 43.15
N GLY A 89 1.45 -10.84 43.10
CA GLY A 89 2.06 -9.87 43.99
C GLY A 89 3.28 -9.28 43.28
N ALA A 90 3.71 -8.12 43.73
CA ALA A 90 4.95 -7.49 43.33
C ALA A 90 6.17 -8.31 43.80
N GLY A 91 7.23 -8.32 42.99
CA GLY A 91 8.54 -8.83 43.37
C GLY A 91 9.59 -8.63 42.26
N PRO A 92 10.66 -7.84 42.48
CA PRO A 92 11.75 -7.66 41.53
C PRO A 92 12.98 -8.51 41.89
N SER A 93 13.59 -9.16 40.91
CA SER A 93 14.91 -9.83 40.98
C SER A 93 15.18 -10.45 39.60
N ASN A 94 16.35 -10.50 38.98
CA ASN A 94 17.70 -9.94 39.08
C ASN A 94 18.35 -10.34 37.71
N PRO A 95 19.38 -9.66 37.17
CA PRO A 95 19.92 -10.02 35.86
C PRO A 95 20.77 -11.29 35.93
N THR A 96 20.44 -12.29 35.10
CA THR A 96 21.25 -13.51 34.96
C THR A 96 22.50 -13.23 34.14
N THR A 97 23.60 -13.13 34.86
CA THR A 97 24.99 -13.23 34.43
C THR A 97 25.32 -14.60 33.84
N GLY A 98 26.12 -14.61 32.77
CA GLY A 98 27.18 -15.63 32.58
C GLY A 98 26.81 -16.90 31.80
N GLY A 99 27.32 -16.99 30.56
CA GLY A 99 27.28 -18.20 29.74
C GLY A 99 28.40 -18.22 28.70
N SER A 100 29.65 -18.07 29.13
CA SER A 100 30.83 -18.28 28.28
C SER A 100 30.93 -19.75 27.88
N SER A 101 30.63 -20.06 26.62
CA SER A 101 30.91 -21.38 26.05
C SER A 101 32.42 -21.49 25.80
N GLN A 102 33.06 -22.34 26.59
CA GLN A 102 34.44 -22.78 26.41
C GLN A 102 34.57 -23.54 25.09
N ILE A 103 35.44 -23.06 24.19
CA ILE A 103 35.97 -23.84 23.08
C ILE A 103 37.08 -24.73 23.67
N PRO A 104 37.02 -26.08 23.54
CA PRO A 104 38.13 -26.93 23.94
C PRO A 104 39.27 -26.77 22.93
N SER A 105 40.42 -26.32 23.42
CA SER A 105 41.71 -26.42 22.72
C SER A 105 42.14 -27.88 22.66
N GLY A 106 42.19 -28.44 21.45
CA GLY A 106 42.71 -29.77 21.14
C GLY A 106 43.92 -29.69 20.19
N ASP A 107 45.09 -29.90 20.79
CA ASP A 107 46.39 -30.41 20.33
C ASP A 107 46.77 -30.49 18.82
N PRO A 108 48.04 -30.14 18.44
CA PRO A 108 48.57 -30.29 17.10
C PRO A 108 49.45 -31.55 16.96
N THR A 109 49.03 -32.54 16.17
CA THR A 109 49.97 -33.52 15.59
C THR A 109 49.60 -33.91 14.16
N ASN A 110 50.50 -33.54 13.25
CA ASN A 110 50.67 -34.03 11.88
C ASN A 110 51.19 -35.49 11.93
N PRO A 111 50.92 -36.40 10.96
CA PRO A 111 51.66 -36.39 9.69
C PRO A 111 50.89 -36.88 8.44
N SER A 112 51.19 -36.23 7.31
CA SER A 112 51.64 -36.80 6.03
C SER A 112 50.98 -38.09 5.48
N GLY A 113 50.33 -37.97 4.32
CA GLY A 113 50.15 -39.13 3.43
C GLY A 113 49.05 -39.00 2.37
N GLY A 114 49.44 -38.67 1.12
CA GLY A 114 48.89 -39.36 -0.05
C GLY A 114 47.96 -38.60 -0.99
N ALA A 115 48.31 -38.73 -2.27
CA ALA A 115 47.53 -38.49 -3.50
C ALA A 115 47.37 -37.04 -3.99
N ASN A 116 48.30 -36.66 -4.88
CA ASN A 116 48.14 -35.66 -5.92
C ASN A 116 46.90 -35.95 -6.79
N GLY A 117 45.74 -35.49 -6.36
CA GLY A 117 44.60 -35.25 -7.25
C GLY A 117 44.80 -33.90 -7.92
N SER A 118 45.10 -33.91 -9.21
CA SER A 118 45.16 -32.69 -10.04
C SER A 118 43.86 -31.89 -9.84
N PRO A 119 43.90 -30.64 -9.34
CA PRO A 119 42.71 -29.82 -9.27
C PRO A 119 42.30 -29.58 -10.72
N GLY A 120 41.26 -30.28 -11.15
CA GLY A 120 40.64 -30.06 -12.45
C GLY A 120 40.36 -28.58 -12.56
N SER A 121 41.15 -27.92 -13.41
CA SER A 121 40.95 -26.55 -13.85
C SER A 121 39.70 -26.53 -14.72
N GLY A 122 38.54 -26.71 -14.08
CA GLY A 122 37.24 -26.38 -14.63
C GLY A 122 37.12 -24.87 -14.62
N GLY A 123 37.86 -24.22 -15.51
CA GLY A 123 37.82 -22.78 -15.78
C GLY A 123 36.49 -22.39 -16.43
N GLY A 124 35.37 -22.72 -15.79
CA GLY A 124 34.17 -21.93 -15.94
C GLY A 124 34.45 -20.62 -15.23
N VAL A 125 34.84 -19.60 -15.99
CA VAL A 125 34.80 -18.20 -15.55
C VAL A 125 33.45 -18.04 -14.85
N ALA A 126 33.47 -17.89 -13.53
CA ALA A 126 32.29 -17.53 -12.78
C ALA A 126 31.89 -16.16 -13.35
N GLY A 127 30.93 -16.17 -14.28
CA GLY A 127 30.35 -14.95 -14.81
C GLY A 127 29.87 -14.08 -13.64
N PRO A 128 29.71 -12.76 -13.86
CA PRO A 128 29.14 -11.88 -12.86
C PRO A 128 27.94 -12.57 -12.23
N VAL A 129 28.02 -12.78 -10.92
CA VAL A 129 26.95 -13.45 -10.19
C VAL A 129 25.84 -12.44 -10.12
N GLU A 130 24.95 -12.45 -11.10
CA GLU A 130 23.81 -11.54 -11.13
C GLU A 130 23.00 -11.78 -9.86
N SER A 131 22.96 -10.76 -9.00
CA SER A 131 22.05 -10.72 -7.86
C SER A 131 20.63 -10.72 -8.42
N GLY A 132 20.04 -11.92 -8.48
CA GLY A 132 18.70 -12.10 -9.01
C GLY A 132 17.68 -11.43 -8.10
N PHE A 133 16.71 -10.76 -8.72
CA PHE A 133 15.50 -10.35 -8.05
C PHE A 133 14.51 -11.51 -8.10
N ALA A 134 13.93 -11.89 -6.96
CA ALA A 134 12.78 -12.78 -6.92
C ALA A 134 11.54 -12.01 -6.51
N ARG A 135 10.45 -12.26 -7.23
CA ARG A 135 9.12 -11.82 -6.82
C ARG A 135 8.72 -12.52 -5.51
N LEU A 136 8.04 -11.80 -4.63
CA LEU A 136 7.40 -12.40 -3.46
C LEU A 136 6.42 -13.49 -3.90
N THR A 137 6.44 -14.60 -3.17
CA THR A 137 5.39 -15.63 -3.30
C THR A 137 4.06 -15.10 -2.77
N ARG A 138 2.94 -15.69 -3.18
CA ARG A 138 1.60 -15.37 -2.66
C ARG A 138 1.53 -15.47 -1.15
N ALA A 139 2.22 -16.45 -0.56
CA ALA A 139 2.31 -16.60 0.89
C ALA A 139 3.10 -15.47 1.54
N GLU A 140 4.25 -15.11 0.96
CA GLU A 140 5.09 -14.01 1.45
C GLU A 140 4.39 -12.66 1.32
N TYR A 141 3.75 -12.37 0.18
CA TYR A 141 2.99 -11.15 -0.05
C TYR A 141 1.94 -10.93 1.05
N GLY A 142 1.13 -11.96 1.34
CA GLY A 142 0.12 -11.87 2.40
C GLY A 142 0.73 -11.76 3.81
N ALA A 143 1.84 -12.46 4.08
CA ALA A 143 2.52 -12.37 5.37
C ALA A 143 3.08 -10.97 5.63
N THR A 144 3.72 -10.35 4.63
CA THR A 144 4.26 -8.99 4.73
C THR A 144 3.15 -7.97 4.93
N LEU A 145 2.00 -8.10 4.26
CA LEU A 145 0.87 -7.18 4.46
C LEU A 145 0.25 -7.29 5.84
N ARG A 146 0.15 -8.51 6.37
CA ARG A 146 -0.30 -8.73 7.74
C ARG A 146 0.67 -8.17 8.77
N GLU A 147 1.97 -8.25 8.51
CA GLU A 147 2.99 -7.64 9.37
C GLU A 147 2.93 -6.11 9.31
N ALA A 148 2.91 -5.53 8.12
CA ALA A 148 2.91 -4.09 7.89
C ALA A 148 1.64 -3.37 8.38
N PHE A 149 0.47 -3.98 8.15
CA PHE A 149 -0.82 -3.32 8.38
C PHE A 149 -1.74 -4.05 9.36
N GLY A 150 -1.36 -5.22 9.86
CA GLY A 150 -2.21 -6.01 10.74
C GLY A 150 -3.43 -6.65 10.06
N VAL A 151 -3.51 -6.64 8.72
CA VAL A 151 -4.68 -7.15 7.98
C VAL A 151 -4.41 -8.45 7.23
N ASP A 152 -5.38 -9.35 7.26
CA ASP A 152 -5.40 -10.51 6.38
C ASP A 152 -5.96 -10.13 5.00
N VAL A 153 -5.16 -10.37 3.96
CA VAL A 153 -5.52 -10.05 2.58
C VAL A 153 -6.04 -11.26 1.82
N ASP A 154 -6.98 -11.02 0.91
CA ASP A 154 -7.41 -12.07 -0.01
C ASP A 154 -6.29 -12.33 -1.04
N ARG A 155 -5.65 -13.48 -0.87
CA ARG A 155 -4.54 -13.92 -1.71
C ARG A 155 -5.01 -14.53 -3.05
N SER A 156 -6.31 -14.62 -3.29
CA SER A 156 -6.87 -15.15 -4.54
C SER A 156 -6.53 -14.30 -5.76
N LEU A 157 -6.34 -12.97 -5.56
CA LEU A 157 -6.02 -12.00 -6.60
C LEU A 157 -4.53 -11.98 -6.99
N VAL A 158 -3.65 -12.46 -6.11
CA VAL A 158 -2.21 -12.56 -6.40
C VAL A 158 -1.98 -13.79 -7.28
N PRO A 159 -1.12 -13.78 -8.30
CA PRO A 159 -0.85 -14.95 -9.14
C PRO A 159 -0.46 -16.20 -8.36
N VAL A 160 -0.68 -17.37 -8.94
CA VAL A 160 -0.28 -18.65 -8.33
C VAL A 160 1.24 -18.75 -8.42
N ASP A 161 1.87 -19.18 -7.34
CA ASP A 161 3.31 -19.35 -7.33
C ASP A 161 3.76 -20.55 -8.18
N GLY A 162 4.90 -20.39 -8.84
CA GLY A 162 5.59 -21.48 -9.52
C GLY A 162 6.17 -22.52 -8.57
N ARG A 163 6.72 -23.59 -9.15
CA ARG A 163 7.45 -24.63 -8.40
C ARG A 163 8.79 -24.92 -9.04
N VAL A 164 9.81 -25.03 -8.19
CA VAL A 164 11.14 -25.56 -8.57
C VAL A 164 11.35 -26.83 -7.75
N GLY A 165 11.07 -27.97 -8.38
CA GLY A 165 11.03 -29.26 -7.69
C GLY A 165 9.94 -29.30 -6.61
N PRO A 166 10.25 -29.69 -5.36
CA PRO A 166 9.25 -29.74 -4.28
C PRO A 166 8.96 -28.36 -3.65
N PHE A 167 9.74 -27.32 -4.00
CA PHE A 167 9.66 -26.01 -3.36
C PHE A 167 8.80 -25.03 -4.17
N THR A 168 8.00 -24.23 -3.47
CA THR A 168 7.29 -23.08 -4.05
C THR A 168 8.31 -21.97 -4.36
N SER A 169 8.37 -21.53 -5.61
CA SER A 169 9.33 -20.52 -6.04
C SER A 169 8.88 -19.83 -7.33
N ASN A 170 9.04 -18.50 -7.35
CA ASN A 170 8.82 -17.67 -8.53
C ASN A 170 10.12 -17.37 -9.29
N ALA A 171 11.23 -18.04 -8.96
CA ALA A 171 12.54 -17.74 -9.56
C ALA A 171 12.67 -18.17 -11.03
N ALA A 172 11.88 -19.17 -11.45
CA ALA A 172 11.88 -19.69 -12.83
C ALA A 172 10.65 -19.24 -13.63
N GLU A 173 9.72 -18.51 -13.00
CA GLU A 173 8.52 -18.02 -13.67
C GLU A 173 8.86 -16.75 -14.44
N ALA A 174 8.27 -16.62 -15.64
CA ALA A 174 8.39 -15.39 -16.40
C ALA A 174 7.79 -14.22 -15.60
N ALA A 175 8.25 -13.00 -15.90
CA ALA A 175 7.61 -11.80 -15.37
C ALA A 175 6.14 -11.78 -15.80
N GLU A 176 5.25 -12.19 -14.90
CA GLU A 176 3.82 -12.16 -15.14
C GLU A 176 3.29 -10.73 -15.25
N PRO A 177 2.10 -10.54 -15.84
CA PRO A 177 1.47 -9.23 -15.86
C PRO A 177 1.38 -8.63 -14.46
N VAL A 178 1.73 -7.35 -14.34
CA VAL A 178 1.59 -6.55 -13.10
C VAL A 178 0.12 -6.38 -12.68
N HIS A 179 -0.81 -6.58 -13.63
CA HIS A 179 -2.23 -6.29 -13.46
C HIS A 179 -2.91 -6.97 -12.25
N PRO A 180 -2.70 -8.26 -11.94
CA PRO A 180 -3.33 -8.88 -10.77
C PRO A 180 -2.83 -8.29 -9.44
N TYR A 181 -1.57 -7.85 -9.38
CA TYR A 181 -1.05 -7.14 -8.20
C TYR A 181 -1.69 -5.76 -8.03
N LEU A 182 -1.97 -5.06 -9.13
CA LEU A 182 -2.68 -3.79 -9.09
C LEU A 182 -4.10 -3.96 -8.56
N LEU A 183 -4.84 -4.96 -9.05
CA LEU A 183 -6.19 -5.25 -8.54
C LEU A 183 -6.19 -5.62 -7.06
N ALA A 184 -5.22 -6.44 -6.62
CA ALA A 184 -5.04 -6.76 -5.21
C ALA A 184 -4.73 -5.50 -4.37
N ALA A 185 -3.81 -4.65 -4.85
CA ALA A 185 -3.42 -3.42 -4.17
C ALA A 185 -4.59 -2.43 -4.04
N GLU A 186 -5.43 -2.28 -5.07
CA GLU A 186 -6.63 -1.43 -5.04
C GLU A 186 -7.66 -1.92 -4.03
N ASP A 187 -7.92 -3.24 -3.97
CA ASP A 187 -8.82 -3.84 -2.99
C ASP A 187 -8.29 -3.66 -1.56
N ILE A 188 -6.99 -3.87 -1.34
CA ILE A 188 -6.33 -3.66 -0.04
C ILE A 188 -6.43 -2.19 0.39
N ALA A 189 -6.08 -1.25 -0.49
CA ALA A 189 -6.13 0.17 -0.17
C ALA A 189 -7.56 0.65 0.13
N THR A 190 -8.57 0.10 -0.57
CA THR A 190 -9.98 0.39 -0.33
C THR A 190 -10.44 -0.05 1.05
N ARG A 191 -9.94 -1.20 1.53
CA ARG A 191 -10.26 -1.72 2.87
C ARG A 191 -9.54 -0.95 3.97
N LEU A 192 -8.26 -0.65 3.77
CA LEU A 192 -7.44 0.03 4.77
C LEU A 192 -7.82 1.49 4.95
N VAL A 193 -8.12 2.22 3.88
CA VAL A 193 -8.39 3.66 3.94
C VAL A 193 -9.89 3.94 3.74
N PRO A 194 -10.58 4.61 4.68
CA PRO A 194 -10.07 5.26 5.90
C PRO A 194 -10.24 4.43 7.19
N ALA A 195 -10.51 3.13 7.10
CA ALA A 195 -10.95 2.33 8.24
C ALA A 195 -9.84 2.03 9.25
N GLU A 196 -8.69 1.57 8.77
CA GLU A 196 -7.51 1.20 9.57
C GLU A 196 -6.42 2.27 9.49
N LEU A 197 -6.34 2.98 8.36
CA LEU A 197 -5.39 4.05 8.11
C LEU A 197 -6.14 5.35 7.81
N ALA A 198 -5.76 6.43 8.48
CA ALA A 198 -6.36 7.74 8.24
C ALA A 198 -6.09 8.21 6.79
N ALA A 199 -7.11 8.81 6.17
CA ALA A 199 -6.91 9.50 4.90
C ALA A 199 -6.05 10.75 5.12
N CYS A 200 -5.04 10.95 4.25
CA CYS A 200 -4.21 12.13 4.33
C CYS A 200 -4.93 13.37 3.80
N SER A 201 -4.64 14.53 4.39
CA SER A 201 -5.13 15.83 3.88
C SER A 201 -4.07 16.52 3.01
N ARG A 202 -4.51 17.31 2.03
CA ARG A 202 -3.64 18.10 1.14
C ARG A 202 -2.70 19.02 1.90
N THR A 203 -3.16 19.62 3.00
CA THR A 203 -2.34 20.58 3.76
C THR A 203 -1.25 19.92 4.62
N ARG A 204 -1.32 18.60 4.82
CA ARG A 204 -0.41 17.86 5.72
C ARG A 204 0.08 16.55 5.12
N ILE A 205 0.06 16.40 3.79
CA ILE A 205 0.37 15.12 3.14
C ILE A 205 1.73 14.57 3.55
N GLN A 206 2.76 15.41 3.60
CA GLN A 206 4.11 14.97 3.97
C GLN A 206 4.18 14.44 5.41
N ARG A 207 3.66 15.23 6.37
CA ARG A 207 3.59 14.80 7.77
C ARG A 207 2.69 13.56 7.93
N CYS A 208 1.60 13.45 7.18
CA CYS A 208 0.75 12.26 7.20
C CYS A 208 1.51 11.01 6.77
N ILE A 209 2.31 11.08 5.69
CA ILE A 209 3.12 9.95 5.24
C ILE A 209 4.15 9.58 6.31
N GLU A 210 4.84 10.57 6.88
CA GLU A 210 5.88 10.36 7.89
C GLU A 210 5.34 9.79 9.21
N ASP A 211 4.22 10.32 9.70
CA ASP A 211 3.66 9.95 11.00
C ASP A 211 2.84 8.64 10.94
N GLU A 212 2.06 8.43 9.88
CA GLU A 212 1.07 7.35 9.81
C GLU A 212 1.49 6.19 8.88
N TYR A 213 2.21 6.49 7.79
CA TYR A 213 2.51 5.51 6.74
C TYR A 213 3.97 5.02 6.76
N ALA A 214 4.90 5.76 7.38
CA ALA A 214 6.32 5.41 7.35
C ALA A 214 6.57 4.02 7.93
N GLY A 215 6.07 3.73 9.13
CA GLY A 215 6.26 2.42 9.77
C GLY A 215 5.83 1.24 8.88
N PRO A 216 4.58 1.20 8.40
CA PRO A 216 4.13 0.15 7.47
C PRO A 216 4.91 0.11 6.15
N LEU A 217 5.22 1.26 5.54
CA LEU A 217 5.95 1.32 4.27
C LEU A 217 7.41 0.85 4.42
N GLU A 218 8.06 1.15 5.54
CA GLU A 218 9.40 0.69 5.85
C GLU A 218 9.44 -0.84 6.02
N GLN A 219 8.40 -1.42 6.63
CA GLN A 219 8.25 -2.87 6.71
C GLN A 219 8.02 -3.50 5.34
N LEU A 220 7.18 -2.88 4.48
CA LEU A 220 6.95 -3.35 3.11
C LEU A 220 8.23 -3.33 2.26
N TYR A 221 8.93 -2.20 2.26
CA TYR A 221 10.15 -1.99 1.47
C TYR A 221 11.39 -2.63 2.12
N ARG A 222 11.26 -3.07 3.38
CA ARG A 222 12.32 -3.69 4.17
C ARG A 222 13.55 -2.79 4.29
N ARG A 223 13.33 -1.48 4.30
CA ARG A 223 14.34 -0.43 4.45
C ARG A 223 13.69 0.88 4.92
N PRO A 224 14.46 1.79 5.51
CA PRO A 224 13.97 3.13 5.82
C PRO A 224 13.41 3.83 4.58
N LEU A 225 12.33 4.59 4.78
CA LEU A 225 11.69 5.34 3.71
C LEU A 225 12.56 6.56 3.39
N THR A 226 12.93 6.73 2.13
CA THR A 226 13.78 7.84 1.72
C THR A 226 12.96 9.10 1.51
N ALA A 227 13.60 10.26 1.67
CA ALA A 227 12.96 11.55 1.39
C ALA A 227 12.43 11.66 -0.05
N ALA A 228 13.09 11.01 -1.02
CA ALA A 228 12.65 10.98 -2.40
C ALA A 228 11.33 10.21 -2.58
N GLU A 229 11.14 9.13 -1.83
CA GLU A 229 9.90 8.35 -1.88
C GLU A 229 8.74 9.09 -1.20
N VAL A 230 8.99 9.72 -0.05
CA VAL A 230 7.99 10.57 0.61
C VAL A 230 7.56 11.68 -0.35
N THR A 231 8.51 12.32 -1.02
CA THR A 231 8.24 13.36 -2.02
C THR A 231 7.39 12.79 -3.17
N ALA A 232 7.79 11.68 -3.79
CA ALA A 232 7.08 11.08 -4.92
C ALA A 232 5.65 10.66 -4.57
N LEU A 233 5.43 10.09 -3.38
CA LEU A 233 4.09 9.72 -2.89
C LEU A 233 3.23 10.97 -2.63
N SER A 234 3.80 12.01 -2.04
CA SER A 234 3.11 13.27 -1.77
C SER A 234 2.75 14.04 -3.05
N ASP A 235 3.60 13.98 -4.07
CA ASP A 235 3.36 14.55 -5.39
C ASP A 235 2.24 13.80 -6.11
N LEU A 236 2.27 12.46 -6.09
CA LEU A 236 1.19 11.63 -6.63
C LEU A 236 -0.17 12.01 -6.01
N PHE A 237 -0.23 12.08 -4.68
CA PHE A 237 -1.43 12.51 -3.97
C PHE A 237 -1.87 13.91 -4.42
N SER A 238 -0.97 14.89 -4.40
CA SER A 238 -1.27 16.28 -4.72
C SER A 238 -1.79 16.45 -6.15
N ASN A 239 -1.20 15.73 -7.10
CA ASN A 239 -1.62 15.70 -8.50
C ASN A 239 -3.04 15.13 -8.65
N LEU A 240 -3.38 14.05 -7.93
CA LEU A 240 -4.72 13.47 -7.98
C LEU A 240 -5.78 14.41 -7.40
N VAL A 241 -5.52 15.04 -6.25
CA VAL A 241 -6.47 16.01 -5.70
C VAL A 241 -6.56 17.25 -6.60
N ALA A 242 -5.47 17.69 -7.23
CA ALA A 242 -5.49 18.79 -8.22
C ALA A 242 -6.33 18.43 -9.46
N ALA A 243 -6.34 17.16 -9.86
CA ALA A 243 -7.22 16.62 -10.90
C ALA A 243 -8.69 16.47 -10.46
N GLY A 244 -9.00 16.73 -9.18
CA GLY A 244 -10.36 16.69 -8.63
C GLY A 244 -10.72 15.40 -7.90
N ALA A 245 -9.78 14.50 -7.64
CA ALA A 245 -10.02 13.36 -6.77
C ALA A 245 -10.28 13.80 -5.32
N SER A 246 -11.06 13.02 -4.58
CA SER A 246 -11.20 13.22 -3.14
C SER A 246 -9.88 12.89 -2.42
N GLU A 247 -9.64 13.46 -1.24
CA GLU A 247 -8.44 13.16 -0.44
C GLU A 247 -8.37 11.68 -0.03
N VAL A 248 -9.53 11.05 0.23
CA VAL A 248 -9.62 9.61 0.49
C VAL A 248 -9.18 8.80 -0.73
N ASP A 249 -9.70 9.11 -1.92
CA ASP A 249 -9.35 8.38 -3.14
C ASP A 249 -7.89 8.63 -3.56
N ALA A 250 -7.37 9.83 -3.35
CA ALA A 250 -5.96 10.15 -3.59
C ALA A 250 -5.04 9.38 -2.61
N THR A 251 -5.44 9.23 -1.35
CA THR A 251 -4.69 8.43 -0.36
C THR A 251 -4.72 6.95 -0.73
N ARG A 252 -5.88 6.42 -1.14
CA ARG A 252 -6.00 5.05 -1.65
C ARG A 252 -5.09 4.81 -2.84
N ALA A 253 -5.09 5.70 -3.83
CA ALA A 253 -4.23 5.59 -5.00
C ALA A 253 -2.73 5.68 -4.64
N MET A 254 -2.36 6.53 -3.69
CA MET A 254 -1.00 6.60 -3.15
C MET A 254 -0.58 5.27 -2.52
N LEU A 255 -1.42 4.68 -1.67
CA LEU A 255 -1.15 3.39 -1.05
C LEU A 255 -1.10 2.26 -2.09
N THR A 256 -2.02 2.24 -3.05
CA THR A 256 -1.99 1.31 -4.19
C THR A 256 -0.65 1.39 -4.93
N SER A 257 -0.15 2.60 -5.20
CA SER A 257 1.14 2.81 -5.86
C SER A 257 2.31 2.20 -5.07
N ALA A 258 2.32 2.38 -3.74
CA ALA A 258 3.32 1.77 -2.88
C ALA A 258 3.23 0.23 -2.89
N LEU A 259 2.02 -0.33 -2.88
CA LEU A 259 1.74 -1.77 -2.89
C LEU A 259 2.05 -2.47 -4.22
N VAL A 260 2.27 -1.72 -5.30
CA VAL A 260 2.77 -2.25 -6.58
C VAL A 260 4.21 -1.84 -6.88
N SER A 261 4.88 -1.17 -5.92
CA SER A 261 6.27 -0.76 -6.07
C SER A 261 7.18 -1.99 -6.25
N PRO A 262 8.17 -1.94 -7.16
CA PRO A 262 9.16 -3.00 -7.30
C PRO A 262 9.90 -3.31 -5.99
N ASP A 263 10.14 -2.31 -5.14
CA ASP A 263 10.82 -2.47 -3.85
C ASP A 263 10.03 -3.33 -2.86
N PHE A 264 8.70 -3.38 -3.01
CA PHE A 264 7.87 -4.28 -2.24
C PHE A 264 7.72 -5.64 -2.94
N LEU A 265 7.37 -5.65 -4.23
CA LEU A 265 7.06 -6.88 -4.97
C LEU A 265 8.25 -7.81 -5.17
N TYR A 266 9.47 -7.24 -5.24
CA TYR A 266 10.69 -7.99 -5.48
C TYR A 266 11.62 -7.92 -4.26
N ARG A 267 12.37 -9.01 -4.06
CA ARG A 267 13.46 -9.08 -3.08
C ARG A 267 14.77 -9.38 -3.79
N THR A 268 15.84 -8.81 -3.27
CA THR A 268 17.20 -9.22 -3.64
C THR A 268 17.48 -10.59 -3.05
N ILE A 269 17.93 -11.54 -3.88
CA ILE A 269 18.42 -12.84 -3.41
C ILE A 269 19.93 -12.75 -3.26
N SER A 270 20.42 -12.79 -2.02
CA SER A 270 21.85 -13.00 -1.76
C SER A 270 22.20 -14.45 -2.10
N ARG A 271 23.04 -14.65 -3.12
CA ARG A 271 23.54 -15.99 -3.46
C ARG A 271 24.62 -16.39 -2.45
N PRO A 272 24.55 -17.59 -1.84
CA PRO A 272 25.60 -18.07 -0.93
C PRO A 272 26.94 -18.12 -1.67
N GLY A 273 27.96 -17.48 -1.10
CA GLY A 273 29.30 -17.33 -1.70
C GLY A 273 29.75 -15.88 -1.87
N ASN A 274 28.84 -14.90 -1.73
CA ASN A 274 29.19 -13.48 -1.68
C ASN A 274 29.24 -13.03 -0.21
N THR A 275 30.33 -13.38 0.50
CA THR A 275 30.62 -12.73 1.78
C THR A 275 31.11 -11.32 1.47
N ALA A 276 30.28 -10.33 1.83
CA ALA A 276 30.63 -8.92 1.78
C ALA A 276 31.78 -8.60 2.75
#